data_AF-M3GYP3-F1
#
_entry.id   AF-M3GYP3-F1
#
_cell.length_a   1.000
_cell.length_b   1.000
_cell.length_c   1.000
_cell.angle_alpha   90.00
_cell.angle_beta   90.00
_cell.angle_gamma   90.00
#
_symmetry.space_group_name_H-M   'P 1'
#
loop_
_entity.id
_entity.type
_entity.pdbx_description
1 polymer ?
#
loop_
_entity_poly.entity_id
_entity_poly.type
_entity_poly.pdbx_seq_one_letter_code
_entity_poly.pdbx_strand_id
1 'polypeptide(L)'
;MKKFALTSLLLFIFGNLYANDDLKYLIKSYSLQKIHRIFRERHPGTESEAYALVRYHEEHPNGNRDKKFAYLVSLLKGKIVLTPGRQDLLEILHSPLPSNSVITKLSLWKLYEEISHRKILGREELIGLLKKFPRENDPLSQNAISEIFRIYYEAGMIRECLEFVKSFSEREQSEIFSPMILYRYAKSLYKSGNTEKAETIFYSILEDSSVFSSIKKFIQVDLQIWKGNSFYTSLTPERAALLLPHLDSSERKHLVLSKDLKRVSFSKGEAFRNTARALITLEPEALPNFFKRNANLARSNPDFTAAISRELTNQNLSGKALNLLNDVSPEKTKRFFTVTQELIRNRETRIYISEI
;
A
#
# COMPACT_ATOMS: atom_id res chain seq x y z
N MET A 1 8.30 -6.62 10.49
CA MET A 1 8.14 -6.45 9.02
C MET A 1 9.26 -5.69 8.30
N LYS A 2 10.37 -5.28 8.95
CA LYS A 2 11.53 -4.68 8.24
C LYS A 2 12.41 -5.69 7.47
N LYS A 3 12.17 -7.00 7.63
CA LYS A 3 12.99 -8.07 7.02
C LYS A 3 12.46 -8.61 5.67
N PHE A 4 11.18 -8.42 5.35
CA PHE A 4 10.58 -8.93 4.09
C PHE A 4 10.72 -7.96 2.90
N ALA A 5 10.74 -6.64 3.15
CA ALA A 5 11.01 -5.66 2.11
C ALA A 5 12.48 -5.71 1.64
N LEU A 6 13.41 -6.05 2.53
CA LEU A 6 14.84 -6.12 2.22
C LEU A 6 15.20 -7.37 1.40
N THR A 7 14.58 -8.52 1.71
CA THR A 7 14.79 -9.77 0.95
C THR A 7 14.14 -9.71 -0.43
N SER A 8 12.99 -9.05 -0.57
CA SER A 8 12.36 -8.81 -1.87
C SER A 8 13.20 -7.83 -2.72
N LEU A 9 13.73 -6.74 -2.14
CA LEU A 9 14.65 -5.84 -2.84
C LEU A 9 15.96 -6.55 -3.25
N LEU A 10 16.48 -7.46 -2.42
CA LEU A 10 17.67 -8.27 -2.74
C LEU A 10 17.41 -9.29 -3.86
N LEU A 11 16.22 -9.88 -3.93
CA LEU A 11 15.80 -10.75 -5.04
C LEU A 11 15.50 -9.94 -6.32
N PHE A 12 15.07 -8.68 -6.21
CA PHE A 12 14.91 -7.74 -7.33
C PHE A 12 16.26 -7.33 -7.98
N ILE A 13 17.37 -7.46 -7.26
CA ILE A 13 18.71 -7.00 -7.68
C ILE A 13 19.58 -8.14 -8.23
N PHE A 14 19.18 -9.41 -8.07
CA PHE A 14 20.00 -10.56 -8.43
C PHE A 14 19.20 -11.62 -9.19
N GLY A 15 19.01 -11.39 -10.50
CA GLY A 15 18.58 -12.39 -11.46
C GLY A 15 19.72 -12.81 -12.38
N ASN A 16 20.19 -14.05 -12.17
CA ASN A 16 21.06 -14.91 -13.00
C ASN A 16 22.58 -14.92 -12.72
N LEU A 17 23.07 -16.09 -12.32
CA LEU A 17 24.47 -16.45 -12.00
C LEU A 17 25.41 -16.46 -13.23
N TYR A 18 24.91 -16.12 -14.42
CA TYR A 18 25.66 -16.17 -15.69
C TYR A 18 25.87 -14.83 -16.41
N ALA A 19 25.45 -13.69 -15.84
CA ALA A 19 25.91 -12.40 -16.39
C ALA A 19 27.35 -12.14 -15.93
N ASN A 20 28.18 -11.61 -16.84
CA ASN A 20 29.53 -11.15 -16.53
C ASN A 20 29.48 -10.23 -15.31
N ASP A 21 30.19 -10.58 -14.22
CA ASP A 21 30.00 -9.94 -12.92
C ASP A 21 30.27 -8.43 -12.94
N ASP A 22 31.12 -7.99 -13.87
CA ASP A 22 31.37 -6.59 -14.18
C ASP A 22 30.12 -5.85 -14.66
N LEU A 23 29.28 -6.44 -15.50
CA LEU A 23 28.10 -5.75 -16.02
C LEU A 23 26.99 -5.67 -14.96
N LYS A 24 26.82 -6.72 -14.15
CA LYS A 24 25.97 -6.65 -12.94
C LYS A 24 26.43 -5.54 -12.03
N TYR A 25 27.74 -5.42 -11.81
CA TYR A 25 28.34 -4.35 -11.01
C TYR A 25 28.12 -2.98 -11.65
N LEU A 26 28.23 -2.83 -12.97
CA LEU A 26 28.03 -1.57 -13.70
C LEU A 26 26.57 -1.10 -13.67
N ILE A 27 25.61 -2.02 -13.77
CA ILE A 27 24.18 -1.73 -13.59
C ILE A 27 23.89 -1.33 -12.15
N LYS A 28 24.50 -1.99 -11.15
CA LYS A 28 24.33 -1.69 -9.72
C LYS A 28 25.04 -0.41 -9.25
N SER A 29 26.19 -0.10 -9.83
CA SER A 29 26.98 1.09 -9.54
C SER A 29 26.52 2.32 -10.33
N TYR A 30 25.42 2.21 -11.09
CA TYR A 30 24.87 3.29 -11.92
C TYR A 30 25.94 3.94 -12.83
N SER A 31 26.89 3.16 -13.33
CA SER A 31 27.94 3.67 -14.21
C SER A 31 27.44 3.77 -15.65
N LEU A 32 26.39 4.59 -15.84
CA LEU A 32 25.66 4.76 -17.09
C LEU A 32 26.57 5.21 -18.25
N GLN A 33 27.62 5.99 -17.96
CA GLN A 33 28.63 6.41 -18.93
C GLN A 33 29.48 5.25 -19.45
N LYS A 34 29.83 4.28 -18.60
CA LYS A 34 30.57 3.07 -19.01
C LYS A 34 29.69 2.16 -19.85
N ILE A 35 28.42 2.00 -19.48
CA ILE A 35 27.42 1.27 -20.30
C ILE A 35 27.32 1.90 -21.68
N HIS A 36 27.18 3.22 -21.77
CA HIS A 36 27.12 3.94 -23.05
C HIS A 36 28.36 3.72 -23.91
N ARG A 37 29.56 3.78 -23.32
CA ARG A 37 30.82 3.57 -24.04
C ARG A 37 30.93 2.16 -24.61
N ILE A 38 30.59 1.14 -23.83
CA ILE A 38 30.67 -0.27 -24.26
C ILE A 38 29.74 -0.54 -25.44
N PHE A 39 28.50 -0.06 -25.39
CA PHE A 39 27.51 -0.32 -26.43
C PHE A 39 27.50 0.72 -27.56
N ARG A 40 28.48 1.63 -27.59
CA ARG A 40 28.68 2.51 -28.75
C ARG A 40 29.18 1.73 -29.97
N GLU A 41 29.99 0.71 -29.73
CA GLU A 41 30.72 -0.03 -30.77
C GLU A 41 30.28 -1.51 -30.85
N ARG A 42 29.40 -1.95 -29.94
CA ARG A 42 28.98 -3.35 -29.82
C ARG A 42 27.48 -3.44 -29.57
N HIS A 43 26.82 -4.42 -30.19
CA HIS A 43 25.42 -4.78 -29.89
C HIS A 43 25.31 -5.66 -28.64
N PRO A 44 24.22 -5.53 -27.85
CA PRO A 44 23.98 -6.41 -26.71
C PRO A 44 23.75 -7.85 -27.20
N GLY A 45 24.46 -8.80 -26.61
CA GLY A 45 24.37 -10.23 -26.91
C GLY A 45 23.68 -11.06 -25.81
N THR A 46 23.45 -10.47 -24.63
CA THR A 46 22.75 -11.15 -23.52
C THR A 46 21.55 -10.35 -23.02
N GLU A 47 20.63 -11.04 -22.33
CA GLU A 47 19.47 -10.44 -21.66
C GLU A 47 19.88 -9.32 -20.68
N SER A 48 20.96 -9.54 -19.93
CA SER A 48 21.48 -8.54 -18.99
C SER A 48 22.06 -7.30 -19.68
N GLU A 49 22.71 -7.48 -20.85
CA GLU A 49 23.26 -6.39 -21.66
C GLU A 49 22.15 -5.54 -22.29
N ALA A 50 21.12 -6.18 -22.83
CA ALA A 50 19.97 -5.46 -23.35
C ALA A 50 19.18 -4.73 -22.23
N TYR A 51 19.04 -5.33 -21.05
CA TYR A 51 18.42 -4.66 -19.90
C TYR A 51 19.26 -3.47 -19.38
N ALA A 52 20.60 -3.55 -19.43
CA ALA A 52 21.47 -2.42 -19.11
C ALA A 52 21.18 -1.20 -20.01
N LEU A 53 20.92 -1.44 -21.30
CA LEU A 53 20.55 -0.39 -22.24
C LEU A 53 19.14 0.18 -21.98
N VAL A 54 18.19 -0.64 -21.54
CA VAL A 54 16.89 -0.16 -21.04
C VAL A 54 17.10 0.82 -19.88
N ARG A 55 17.92 0.46 -18.89
CA ARG A 55 18.23 1.32 -17.72
C ARG A 55 18.96 2.59 -18.11
N TYR A 56 19.94 2.49 -19.01
CA TYR A 56 20.63 3.66 -19.55
C TYR A 56 19.65 4.66 -20.19
N HIS A 57 18.77 4.18 -21.07
CA HIS A 57 17.83 5.06 -21.75
C HIS A 57 16.69 5.58 -20.85
N GLU A 58 16.46 4.93 -19.72
CA GLU A 58 15.51 5.37 -18.70
C GLU A 58 16.07 6.48 -17.80
N GLU A 59 17.33 6.38 -17.38
CA GLU A 59 17.87 7.18 -16.28
C GLU A 59 18.94 8.20 -16.70
N HIS A 60 19.61 7.99 -17.84
CA HIS A 60 20.65 8.90 -18.29
C HIS A 60 20.06 10.16 -18.96
N PRO A 61 20.67 11.35 -18.79
CA PRO A 61 20.21 12.58 -19.47
C PRO A 61 20.15 12.46 -20.99
N ASN A 62 21.06 11.68 -21.58
CA ASN A 62 21.10 11.37 -23.02
C ASN A 62 20.28 10.11 -23.39
N GLY A 63 19.37 9.69 -22.53
CA GLY A 63 18.47 8.58 -22.76
C GLY A 63 17.50 8.86 -23.93
N ASN A 64 16.97 7.80 -24.54
CA ASN A 64 16.03 7.91 -25.65
C ASN A 64 14.89 6.92 -25.41
N ARG A 65 13.66 7.45 -25.28
CA ARG A 65 12.47 6.65 -24.94
C ARG A 65 12.12 5.61 -26.01
N ASP A 66 12.36 5.90 -27.29
CA ASP A 66 12.09 4.96 -28.37
C ASP A 66 13.12 3.84 -28.43
N LYS A 67 14.39 4.15 -28.14
CA LYS A 67 15.41 3.11 -27.95
C LYS A 67 15.11 2.23 -26.74
N LYS A 68 14.67 2.82 -25.62
CA LYS A 68 14.21 2.06 -24.44
C LYS A 68 13.11 1.08 -24.84
N PHE A 69 12.10 1.56 -25.57
CA PHE A 69 10.99 0.74 -26.06
C PHE A 69 11.47 -0.38 -27.00
N ALA A 70 12.38 -0.07 -27.93
CA ALA A 70 13.01 -1.05 -28.82
C ALA A 70 13.74 -2.17 -28.08
N TYR A 71 14.53 -1.83 -27.05
CA TYR A 71 15.22 -2.85 -26.25
C TYR A 71 14.27 -3.69 -25.40
N LEU A 72 13.20 -3.11 -24.84
CA LEU A 72 12.16 -3.87 -24.13
C LEU A 72 11.47 -4.90 -25.04
N VAL A 73 11.08 -4.48 -26.24
CA VAL A 73 10.49 -5.39 -27.24
C VAL A 73 11.51 -6.45 -27.67
N SER A 74 12.76 -6.07 -27.90
CA SER A 74 13.82 -7.00 -28.30
C SER A 74 14.06 -8.10 -27.25
N LEU A 75 14.09 -7.71 -25.97
CA LEU A 75 14.23 -8.62 -24.84
C LEU A 75 13.11 -9.66 -24.82
N LEU A 76 11.87 -9.20 -24.97
CA LEU A 76 10.69 -10.06 -24.87
C LEU A 76 10.42 -10.89 -26.14
N LYS A 77 10.99 -10.51 -27.28
CA LYS A 77 10.99 -11.33 -28.51
C LYS A 77 12.18 -12.28 -28.61
N GLY A 78 13.22 -12.09 -27.78
CA GLY A 78 14.47 -12.84 -27.88
C GLY A 78 15.29 -12.55 -29.14
N LYS A 79 14.98 -11.48 -29.88
CA LYS A 79 15.69 -11.02 -31.08
C LYS A 79 15.70 -9.50 -31.15
N ILE A 80 16.74 -8.92 -31.75
CA ILE A 80 16.86 -7.46 -31.88
C ILE A 80 15.78 -6.91 -32.81
N VAL A 81 15.01 -5.93 -32.30
CA VAL A 81 14.00 -5.16 -33.03
C VAL A 81 14.31 -3.67 -32.85
N LEU A 82 14.69 -3.00 -33.94
CA LEU A 82 15.13 -1.61 -33.89
C LEU A 82 13.97 -0.60 -33.96
N THR A 83 12.89 -0.96 -34.64
CA THR A 83 11.70 -0.11 -34.83
C THR A 83 10.43 -0.91 -34.53
N PRO A 84 10.07 -1.05 -33.24
CA PRO A 84 8.92 -1.87 -32.87
C PRO A 84 7.61 -1.27 -33.35
N GLY A 85 6.76 -2.11 -33.94
CA GLY A 85 5.38 -1.80 -34.28
C GLY A 85 4.38 -2.60 -33.45
N ARG A 86 3.09 -2.36 -33.70
CA ARG A 86 1.99 -3.11 -33.09
C ARG A 86 2.09 -4.62 -33.33
N GLN A 87 2.52 -5.03 -34.53
CA GLN A 87 2.70 -6.44 -34.87
C GLN A 87 3.74 -7.13 -33.98
N ASP A 88 4.83 -6.44 -33.64
CA ASP A 88 5.84 -6.99 -32.72
C ASP A 88 5.27 -7.26 -31.33
N LEU A 89 4.37 -6.39 -30.86
CA LEU A 89 3.70 -6.54 -29.57
C LEU A 89 2.70 -7.70 -29.58
N LEU A 90 1.97 -7.87 -30.69
CA LEU A 90 1.07 -9.02 -30.86
C LEU A 90 1.85 -10.34 -30.92
N GLU A 91 3.03 -10.35 -31.56
CA GLU A 91 3.91 -11.52 -31.51
C GLU A 91 4.34 -11.84 -30.07
N ILE A 92 4.72 -10.84 -29.27
CA ILE A 92 5.04 -11.06 -27.84
C ILE A 92 3.82 -11.61 -27.10
N LEU A 93 2.63 -11.08 -27.37
CA LEU A 93 1.38 -11.50 -26.74
C LEU A 93 1.07 -12.99 -27.01
N HIS A 94 1.24 -13.44 -28.25
CA HIS A 94 0.86 -14.79 -28.68
C HIS A 94 1.98 -15.84 -28.54
N SER A 95 3.23 -15.43 -28.37
CA SER A 95 4.38 -16.36 -28.20
C SER A 95 4.65 -16.62 -26.72
N PRO A 96 5.25 -17.74 -26.30
CA PRO A 96 5.75 -17.88 -24.92
C PRO A 96 6.82 -16.83 -24.61
N LEU A 97 6.98 -16.47 -23.33
CA LEU A 97 8.09 -15.61 -22.90
C LEU A 97 9.43 -16.35 -23.13
N PRO A 98 10.51 -15.62 -23.47
CA PRO A 98 11.80 -16.23 -23.78
C PRO A 98 12.47 -16.89 -22.55
N SER A 99 12.16 -16.42 -21.35
CA SER A 99 12.60 -17.01 -20.08
C SER A 99 11.66 -16.64 -18.93
N ASN A 100 11.76 -17.34 -17.80
CA ASN A 100 11.07 -16.97 -16.54
C ASN A 100 11.98 -16.15 -15.61
N SER A 101 13.02 -15.51 -16.16
CA SER A 101 13.97 -14.74 -15.37
C SER A 101 13.31 -13.50 -14.74
N VAL A 102 13.91 -12.97 -13.69
CA VAL A 102 13.51 -11.68 -13.08
C VAL A 102 13.60 -10.53 -14.10
N ILE A 103 14.60 -10.54 -14.99
CA ILE A 103 14.78 -9.51 -16.02
C ILE A 103 13.65 -9.57 -17.04
N THR A 104 13.24 -10.77 -17.48
CA THR A 104 12.08 -10.93 -18.37
C THR A 104 10.80 -10.43 -17.71
N LYS A 105 10.53 -10.80 -16.45
CA LYS A 105 9.35 -10.30 -15.70
C LYS A 105 9.36 -8.77 -15.58
N LEU A 106 10.51 -8.17 -15.24
CA LEU A 106 10.66 -6.71 -15.14
C LEU A 106 10.50 -6.01 -16.49
N SER A 107 11.07 -6.59 -17.55
CA SER A 107 10.96 -6.06 -18.91
C SER A 107 9.52 -6.13 -19.39
N LEU A 108 8.79 -7.19 -19.06
CA LEU A 108 7.36 -7.32 -19.36
C LEU A 108 6.54 -6.24 -18.65
N TRP A 109 6.82 -5.97 -17.37
CA TRP A 109 6.13 -4.92 -16.61
C TRP A 109 6.41 -3.54 -17.21
N LYS A 110 7.68 -3.21 -17.47
CA LYS A 110 8.07 -1.94 -18.09
C LYS A 110 7.50 -1.80 -19.51
N LEU A 111 7.45 -2.88 -20.28
CA LEU A 111 6.83 -2.87 -21.60
C LEU A 111 5.33 -2.59 -21.47
N TYR A 112 4.63 -3.22 -20.52
CA TYR A 112 3.23 -2.94 -20.24
C TYR A 112 2.98 -1.45 -19.92
N GLU A 113 3.80 -0.85 -19.05
CA GLU A 113 3.70 0.58 -18.71
C GLU A 113 3.88 1.48 -19.95
N GLU A 114 4.89 1.20 -20.78
CA GLU A 114 5.15 1.94 -22.02
C GLU A 114 4.02 1.80 -23.03
N ILE A 115 3.50 0.58 -23.24
CA ILE A 115 2.39 0.34 -24.17
C ILE A 115 1.13 1.04 -23.68
N SER A 116 0.85 1.00 -22.38
CA SER A 116 -0.30 1.67 -21.76
C SER A 116 -0.22 3.18 -21.94
N HIS A 117 0.96 3.78 -21.73
CA HIS A 117 1.18 5.21 -21.94
C HIS A 117 1.04 5.61 -23.41
N ARG A 118 1.64 4.83 -24.33
CA ARG A 118 1.61 5.07 -25.77
C ARG A 118 0.26 4.69 -26.42
N LYS A 119 -0.63 4.00 -25.69
CA LYS A 119 -1.95 3.52 -26.15
C LYS A 119 -1.89 2.68 -27.44
N ILE A 120 -0.88 1.82 -27.57
CA ILE A 120 -0.65 1.00 -28.79
C ILE A 120 -1.55 -0.24 -28.82
N LEU A 121 -1.80 -0.84 -27.65
CA LEU A 121 -2.65 -2.02 -27.49
C LEU A 121 -3.99 -1.67 -26.83
N GLY A 122 -5.02 -2.43 -27.20
CA GLY A 122 -6.34 -2.38 -26.58
C GLY A 122 -6.35 -3.01 -25.19
N ARG A 123 -7.47 -2.84 -24.46
CA ARG A 123 -7.60 -3.30 -23.08
C ARG A 123 -7.47 -4.82 -22.93
N GLU A 124 -8.08 -5.59 -23.83
CA GLU A 124 -8.00 -7.05 -23.82
C GLU A 124 -6.58 -7.55 -24.09
N GLU A 125 -5.86 -6.89 -24.98
CA GLU A 125 -4.47 -7.21 -25.33
C GLU A 125 -3.53 -6.88 -24.17
N LEU A 126 -3.76 -5.75 -23.48
CA LEU A 126 -3.05 -5.40 -22.25
C LEU A 126 -3.28 -6.44 -21.15
N ILE A 127 -4.52 -6.90 -20.98
CA ILE A 127 -4.84 -7.98 -20.04
C ILE A 127 -4.12 -9.27 -20.44
N GLY A 128 -4.11 -9.62 -21.72
CA GLY A 128 -3.40 -10.79 -22.22
C GLY A 128 -1.89 -10.71 -21.96
N LEU A 129 -1.30 -9.53 -22.08
CA LEU A 129 0.11 -9.29 -21.74
C LEU A 129 0.37 -9.49 -20.24
N LEU A 130 -0.50 -8.96 -19.38
CA LEU A 130 -0.39 -9.12 -17.93
C LEU A 130 -0.63 -10.56 -17.46
N LYS A 131 -1.45 -11.34 -18.17
CA LYS A 131 -1.68 -12.77 -17.87
C LYS A 131 -0.45 -13.66 -18.10
N LYS A 132 0.61 -13.14 -18.73
CA LYS A 132 1.89 -13.85 -18.88
C LYS A 132 2.74 -13.86 -17.62
N PHE A 133 2.44 -13.03 -16.64
CA PHE A 133 3.08 -13.14 -15.34
C PHE A 133 2.67 -14.46 -14.67
N PRO A 134 3.60 -15.18 -14.02
CA PRO A 134 3.26 -16.39 -13.30
C PRO A 134 2.36 -16.08 -12.10
N ARG A 135 1.64 -17.09 -11.62
CA ARG A 135 0.76 -16.97 -10.45
C ARG A 135 1.54 -17.27 -9.17
N GLU A 136 2.47 -16.38 -8.86
CA GLU A 136 3.36 -16.50 -7.70
C GLU A 136 3.06 -15.42 -6.67
N ASN A 137 3.35 -15.71 -5.40
CA ASN A 137 3.30 -14.71 -4.34
C ASN A 137 4.54 -13.80 -4.38
N ASP A 138 4.67 -13.04 -5.46
CA ASP A 138 5.70 -12.02 -5.65
C ASP A 138 5.10 -10.67 -6.08
N PRO A 139 5.79 -9.54 -5.81
CA PRO A 139 5.23 -8.22 -6.06
C PRO A 139 4.85 -7.93 -7.52
N LEU A 140 5.59 -8.44 -8.51
CA LEU A 140 5.29 -8.18 -9.93
C LEU A 140 4.04 -8.94 -10.35
N SER A 141 3.94 -10.20 -9.95
CA SER A 141 2.76 -11.03 -10.22
C SER A 141 1.51 -10.46 -9.54
N GLN A 142 1.62 -10.02 -8.28
CA GLN A 142 0.53 -9.34 -7.58
C GLN A 142 0.14 -8.02 -8.26
N ASN A 143 1.09 -7.22 -8.70
CA ASN A 143 0.82 -5.98 -9.44
C ASN A 143 0.11 -6.26 -10.76
N ALA A 144 0.56 -7.26 -11.52
CA ALA A 144 -0.08 -7.68 -12.76
C ALA A 144 -1.53 -8.11 -12.54
N ILE A 145 -1.79 -8.96 -11.54
CA ILE A 145 -3.14 -9.39 -11.16
C ILE A 145 -3.98 -8.17 -10.76
N SER A 146 -3.46 -7.33 -9.87
CA SER A 146 -4.14 -6.10 -9.43
C SER A 146 -4.53 -5.23 -10.62
N GLU A 147 -3.66 -5.14 -11.61
CA GLU A 147 -3.87 -4.29 -12.77
C GLU A 147 -4.86 -4.88 -13.78
N ILE A 148 -4.90 -6.20 -13.94
CA ILE A 148 -5.98 -6.89 -14.64
C ILE A 148 -7.34 -6.53 -14.01
N PHE A 149 -7.47 -6.57 -12.68
CA PHE A 149 -8.71 -6.19 -11.99
C PHE A 149 -9.12 -4.74 -12.28
N ARG A 150 -8.17 -3.79 -12.30
CA ARG A 150 -8.48 -2.40 -12.64
C ARG A 150 -8.94 -2.25 -14.08
N ILE A 151 -8.24 -2.86 -15.03
CA ILE A 151 -8.62 -2.78 -16.44
C ILE A 151 -10.03 -3.34 -16.64
N TYR A 152 -10.35 -4.51 -16.07
CA TYR A 152 -11.69 -5.06 -16.18
C TYR A 152 -12.76 -4.13 -15.58
N TYR A 153 -12.51 -3.57 -14.38
CA TYR A 153 -13.44 -2.68 -13.71
C TYR A 153 -13.72 -1.40 -14.52
N GLU A 154 -12.66 -0.74 -14.99
CA GLU A 154 -12.73 0.49 -15.79
C GLU A 154 -13.34 0.24 -17.17
N ALA A 155 -13.11 -0.94 -17.75
CA ALA A 155 -13.70 -1.34 -19.03
C ALA A 155 -15.17 -1.76 -18.91
N GLY A 156 -15.70 -1.95 -17.71
CA GLY A 156 -17.04 -2.51 -17.50
C GLY A 156 -17.14 -4.02 -17.77
N MET A 157 -16.01 -4.71 -17.91
CA MET A 157 -15.91 -6.16 -18.15
C MET A 157 -16.05 -6.94 -16.83
N ILE A 158 -17.18 -6.75 -16.15
CA ILE A 158 -17.38 -7.24 -14.79
C ILE A 158 -17.53 -8.76 -14.76
N ARG A 159 -18.17 -9.35 -15.77
CA ARG A 159 -18.32 -10.81 -15.86
C ARG A 159 -16.96 -11.49 -15.99
N GLU A 160 -16.11 -10.99 -16.89
CA GLU A 160 -14.77 -11.49 -17.16
C GLU A 160 -13.87 -11.33 -15.92
N CYS A 161 -14.06 -10.25 -15.16
CA CYS A 161 -13.40 -10.07 -13.86
C CYS A 161 -13.76 -11.17 -12.85
N LEU A 162 -15.05 -11.52 -12.75
CA LEU A 162 -15.52 -12.55 -11.82
C LEU A 162 -15.11 -13.96 -12.27
N GLU A 163 -15.09 -14.23 -13.57
CA GLU A 163 -14.55 -15.48 -14.14
C GLU A 163 -13.05 -15.60 -13.90
N PHE A 164 -12.30 -14.50 -14.03
CA PHE A 164 -10.87 -14.50 -13.75
C PHE A 164 -10.56 -14.90 -12.30
N VAL A 165 -11.34 -14.43 -11.33
CA VAL A 165 -11.19 -14.83 -9.91
C VAL A 165 -11.41 -16.34 -9.75
N LYS A 166 -12.43 -16.91 -10.41
CA LYS A 166 -12.73 -18.35 -10.36
C LYS A 166 -11.61 -19.21 -10.94
N SER A 167 -10.71 -18.64 -11.74
CA SER A 167 -9.53 -19.35 -12.23
C SER A 167 -8.45 -19.56 -11.17
N PHE A 168 -8.57 -18.94 -9.98
CA PHE A 168 -7.69 -19.16 -8.83
C PHE A 168 -8.39 -20.03 -7.80
N SER A 169 -7.68 -21.05 -7.30
CA SER A 169 -8.10 -21.84 -6.14
C SER A 169 -8.19 -20.98 -4.87
N GLU A 170 -8.93 -21.43 -3.86
CA GLU A 170 -9.03 -20.72 -2.56
C GLU A 170 -7.65 -20.55 -1.89
N ARG A 171 -6.77 -21.55 -2.08
CA ARG A 171 -5.39 -21.49 -1.61
C ARG A 171 -4.61 -20.38 -2.33
N GLU A 172 -4.66 -20.32 -3.66
CA GLU A 172 -3.99 -19.25 -4.41
C GLU A 172 -4.55 -17.87 -4.05
N GLN A 173 -5.86 -17.74 -3.87
CA GLN A 173 -6.47 -16.48 -3.46
C GLN A 173 -5.93 -16.03 -2.10
N SER A 174 -5.84 -16.92 -1.11
CA SER A 174 -5.32 -16.57 0.21
C SER A 174 -3.82 -16.26 0.22
N GLU A 175 -3.03 -16.90 -0.64
CA GLU A 175 -1.57 -16.69 -0.72
C GLU A 175 -1.19 -15.48 -1.57
N ILE A 176 -1.91 -15.21 -2.67
CA ILE A 176 -1.51 -14.23 -3.70
C ILE A 176 -2.29 -12.91 -3.57
N PHE A 177 -3.56 -12.93 -3.16
CA PHE A 177 -4.39 -11.72 -3.22
C PHE A 177 -4.02 -10.74 -2.12
N SER A 178 -3.14 -9.80 -2.46
CA SER A 178 -2.78 -8.68 -1.60
C SER A 178 -4.01 -7.79 -1.31
N PRO A 179 -3.95 -6.95 -0.26
CA PRO A 179 -5.05 -6.03 0.07
C PRO A 179 -5.51 -5.14 -1.09
N MET A 180 -4.60 -4.76 -1.99
CA MET A 180 -4.95 -3.99 -3.19
C MET A 180 -5.73 -4.83 -4.21
N ILE A 181 -5.38 -6.11 -4.39
CA ILE A 181 -6.13 -7.03 -5.26
C ILE A 181 -7.52 -7.25 -4.68
N LEU A 182 -7.62 -7.54 -3.38
CA LEU A 182 -8.90 -7.74 -2.69
C LEU A 182 -9.79 -6.51 -2.77
N TYR A 183 -9.23 -5.30 -2.58
CA TYR A 183 -9.94 -4.04 -2.77
C TYR A 183 -10.52 -3.93 -4.18
N ARG A 184 -9.72 -4.14 -5.23
CA ARG A 184 -10.18 -4.02 -6.63
C ARG A 184 -11.20 -5.09 -6.99
N TYR A 185 -11.02 -6.32 -6.50
CA TYR A 185 -12.02 -7.38 -6.65
C TYR A 185 -13.34 -7.01 -5.98
N ALA A 186 -13.31 -6.48 -4.75
CA ALA A 186 -14.49 -6.00 -4.05
C ALA A 186 -15.20 -4.86 -4.79
N LYS A 187 -14.46 -3.96 -5.46
CA LYS A 187 -15.09 -2.96 -6.36
C LYS A 187 -15.90 -3.63 -7.46
N SER A 188 -15.35 -4.66 -8.11
CA SER A 188 -16.05 -5.40 -9.17
C SER A 188 -17.27 -6.15 -8.64
N LEU A 189 -17.19 -6.77 -7.47
CA LEU A 189 -18.35 -7.38 -6.78
C LEU A 189 -19.43 -6.35 -6.48
N TYR A 190 -19.05 -5.17 -6.01
CA TYR A 190 -19.99 -4.10 -5.71
C TYR A 190 -20.74 -3.67 -6.97
N LYS A 191 -20.01 -3.44 -8.06
CA LYS A 191 -20.58 -3.07 -9.37
C LYS A 191 -21.43 -4.18 -10.00
N SER A 192 -21.19 -5.45 -9.66
CA SER A 192 -22.01 -6.57 -10.10
C SER A 192 -23.27 -6.78 -9.23
N GLY A 193 -23.51 -5.93 -8.23
CA GLY A 193 -24.64 -6.06 -7.30
C GLY A 193 -24.41 -6.99 -6.11
N ASN A 194 -23.24 -7.63 -6.00
CA ASN A 194 -22.88 -8.43 -4.82
C ASN A 194 -22.26 -7.54 -3.73
N THR A 195 -23.06 -6.60 -3.23
CA THR A 195 -22.63 -5.54 -2.31
C THR A 195 -22.26 -6.09 -0.94
N GLU A 196 -22.97 -7.11 -0.45
CA GLU A 196 -22.68 -7.74 0.86
C GLU A 196 -21.29 -8.36 0.91
N LYS A 197 -20.93 -9.15 -0.12
CA LYS A 197 -19.60 -9.75 -0.20
C LYS A 197 -18.50 -8.70 -0.41
N ALA A 198 -18.77 -7.69 -1.24
CA ALA A 198 -17.85 -6.58 -1.44
C ALA A 198 -17.55 -5.83 -0.14
N GLU A 199 -18.60 -5.47 0.60
CA GLU A 199 -18.47 -4.78 1.88
C GLU A 199 -17.77 -5.63 2.94
N THR A 200 -18.03 -6.94 2.98
CA THR A 200 -17.30 -7.85 3.86
C THR A 200 -15.80 -7.80 3.61
N ILE A 201 -15.37 -7.78 2.34
CA ILE A 201 -13.96 -7.64 1.97
C ILE A 201 -13.43 -6.25 2.31
N PHE A 202 -14.17 -5.17 2.04
CA PHE A 202 -13.73 -3.83 2.40
C PHE A 202 -13.52 -3.67 3.91
N TYR A 203 -14.43 -4.18 4.74
CA TYR A 203 -14.31 -4.09 6.18
C TYR A 203 -13.20 -5.00 6.73
N SER A 204 -12.96 -6.17 6.15
CA SER A 204 -11.80 -6.99 6.56
C SER A 204 -10.48 -6.28 6.28
N ILE A 205 -10.36 -5.58 5.14
CA ILE A 205 -9.18 -4.76 4.81
C ILE A 205 -9.04 -3.56 5.78
N LEU A 206 -10.14 -2.89 6.12
CA LEU A 206 -10.13 -1.77 7.07
C LEU A 206 -9.70 -2.21 8.48
N GLU A 207 -10.13 -3.40 8.90
CA GLU A 207 -9.84 -3.97 10.21
C GLU A 207 -8.40 -4.50 10.35
N ASP A 208 -7.70 -4.77 9.25
CA ASP A 208 -6.32 -5.21 9.26
C ASP A 208 -5.36 -4.01 9.45
N SER A 209 -4.68 -3.99 10.60
CA SER A 209 -3.72 -2.95 10.97
C SER A 209 -2.41 -2.96 10.16
N SER A 210 -2.13 -4.04 9.44
CA SER A 210 -0.94 -4.17 8.58
C SER A 210 -1.12 -3.51 7.20
N VAL A 211 -2.37 -3.23 6.81
CA VAL A 211 -2.72 -2.64 5.52
C VAL A 211 -2.36 -1.16 5.48
N PHE A 212 -1.75 -0.74 4.37
CA PHE A 212 -1.42 0.66 4.13
C PHE A 212 -2.64 1.59 4.16
N SER A 213 -2.48 2.73 4.84
CA SER A 213 -3.50 3.78 5.00
C SER A 213 -4.07 4.29 3.66
N SER A 214 -3.29 4.26 2.57
CA SER A 214 -3.77 4.65 1.24
C SER A 214 -4.90 3.76 0.71
N ILE A 215 -4.85 2.45 0.97
CA ILE A 215 -5.89 1.51 0.54
C ILE A 215 -7.18 1.75 1.32
N LYS A 216 -7.06 1.98 2.63
CA LYS A 216 -8.19 2.32 3.51
C LYS A 216 -8.87 3.62 3.07
N LYS A 217 -8.08 4.62 2.65
CA LYS A 217 -8.60 5.86 2.04
C LYS A 217 -9.37 5.59 0.74
N PHE A 218 -8.86 4.73 -0.14
CA PHE A 218 -9.58 4.38 -1.38
C PHE A 218 -10.93 3.71 -1.11
N ILE A 219 -10.98 2.81 -0.12
CA ILE A 219 -12.24 2.19 0.32
C ILE A 219 -13.22 3.26 0.82
N GLN A 220 -12.75 4.17 1.67
CA GLN A 220 -13.60 5.25 2.20
C GLN A 220 -14.19 6.11 1.07
N VAL A 221 -13.37 6.53 0.10
CA VAL A 221 -13.81 7.36 -1.03
C VAL A 221 -14.85 6.63 -1.88
N ASP A 222 -14.60 5.36 -2.24
CA ASP A 222 -15.55 4.59 -3.05
C ASP A 222 -16.88 4.36 -2.31
N LEU A 223 -16.84 4.01 -1.03
CA LEU A 223 -18.06 3.83 -0.23
C LEU A 223 -18.86 5.12 -0.10
N GLN A 224 -18.19 6.27 0.02
CA GLN A 224 -18.86 7.57 0.02
C GLN A 224 -19.54 7.87 -1.33
N ILE A 225 -18.89 7.56 -2.44
CA ILE A 225 -19.49 7.72 -3.78
C ILE A 225 -20.72 6.83 -3.95
N TRP A 226 -20.66 5.57 -3.49
CA TRP A 226 -21.73 4.60 -3.74
C TRP A 226 -22.88 4.66 -2.74
N LYS A 227 -22.59 4.92 -1.46
CA LYS A 227 -23.58 4.92 -0.38
C LYS A 227 -23.96 6.31 0.11
N GLY A 228 -23.30 7.34 -0.43
CA GLY A 228 -23.52 8.73 -0.07
C GLY A 228 -22.73 9.20 1.16
N ASN A 229 -22.82 10.51 1.40
CA ASN A 229 -22.27 11.14 2.59
C ASN A 229 -22.95 10.54 3.83
N SER A 230 -22.18 10.21 4.86
CA SER A 230 -22.65 9.57 6.10
C SER A 230 -22.98 8.08 6.02
N PHE A 231 -22.49 7.34 5.02
CA PHE A 231 -22.64 5.87 4.96
C PHE A 231 -22.18 5.15 6.24
N TYR A 232 -21.20 5.72 6.96
CA TYR A 232 -20.68 5.20 8.21
C TYR A 232 -21.72 5.16 9.35
N THR A 233 -22.85 5.85 9.21
CA THR A 233 -23.95 5.82 10.18
C THR A 233 -24.65 4.47 10.23
N SER A 234 -24.57 3.65 9.18
CA SER A 234 -25.11 2.27 9.21
C SER A 234 -24.14 1.26 9.83
N LEU A 235 -22.89 1.65 10.09
CA LEU A 235 -21.85 0.74 10.60
C LEU A 235 -21.89 0.63 12.13
N THR A 236 -21.31 -0.44 12.66
CA THR A 236 -21.02 -0.51 14.09
C THR A 236 -20.05 0.62 14.48
N PRO A 237 -20.11 1.13 15.72
CA PRO A 237 -19.20 2.19 16.16
C PRO A 237 -17.72 1.80 15.97
N GLU A 238 -17.37 0.53 16.16
CA GLU A 238 -16.03 0.01 15.97
C GLU A 238 -15.55 0.10 14.52
N ARG A 239 -16.38 -0.29 13.54
CA ARG A 239 -16.04 -0.17 12.12
C ARG A 239 -16.05 1.27 11.65
N ALA A 240 -17.02 2.07 12.10
CA ALA A 240 -17.10 3.49 11.77
C ALA A 240 -15.84 4.25 12.21
N ALA A 241 -15.30 3.93 13.39
CA ALA A 241 -14.09 4.55 13.92
C ALA A 241 -12.83 4.30 13.06
N LEU A 242 -12.79 3.23 12.25
CA LEU A 242 -11.67 2.97 11.33
C LEU A 242 -11.58 3.99 10.19
N LEU A 243 -12.69 4.67 9.87
CA LEU A 243 -12.77 5.66 8.80
C LEU A 243 -12.33 7.05 9.25
N LEU A 244 -12.32 7.34 10.56
CA LEU A 244 -12.01 8.66 11.13
C LEU A 244 -10.77 9.37 10.54
N PRO A 245 -9.63 8.69 10.29
CA PRO A 245 -8.44 9.33 9.72
C PRO A 245 -8.60 9.80 8.27
N HIS A 246 -9.62 9.28 7.57
CA HIS A 246 -9.85 9.51 6.15
C HIS A 246 -10.99 10.49 5.87
N LEU A 247 -11.75 10.84 6.90
CA LEU A 247 -12.84 11.80 6.83
C LEU A 247 -12.33 13.23 6.99
N ASP A 248 -13.05 14.17 6.36
CA ASP A 248 -12.83 15.59 6.58
C ASP A 248 -13.26 16.01 8.01
N SER A 249 -12.97 17.26 8.40
CA SER A 249 -13.27 17.75 9.74
C SER A 249 -14.76 17.74 10.10
N SER A 250 -15.63 18.02 9.12
CA SER A 250 -17.09 18.06 9.31
C SER A 250 -17.65 16.65 9.49
N GLU A 251 -17.27 15.74 8.59
CA GLU A 251 -17.65 14.33 8.62
C GLU A 251 -17.12 13.64 9.89
N ARG A 252 -15.89 13.95 10.30
CA ARG A 252 -15.31 13.41 11.53
C ARG A 252 -16.11 13.84 12.76
N LYS A 253 -16.47 15.12 12.84
CA LYS A 253 -17.33 15.64 13.92
C LYS A 253 -18.69 14.95 13.90
N HIS A 254 -19.31 14.85 12.73
CA HIS A 254 -20.60 14.18 12.58
C HIS A 254 -20.55 12.70 12.99
N LEU A 255 -19.51 11.96 12.60
CA LEU A 255 -19.34 10.55 12.97
C LEU A 255 -19.18 10.40 14.48
N VAL A 256 -18.29 11.18 15.11
CA VAL A 256 -18.06 11.12 16.56
C VAL A 256 -19.33 11.35 17.35
N LEU A 257 -20.14 12.33 16.93
CA LEU A 257 -21.40 12.69 17.60
C LEU A 257 -22.52 11.67 17.32
N SER A 258 -22.74 11.31 16.05
CA SER A 258 -23.84 10.40 15.64
C SER A 258 -23.71 8.99 16.22
N LYS A 259 -22.48 8.54 16.50
CA LYS A 259 -22.21 7.22 17.09
C LYS A 259 -21.82 7.28 18.57
N ASP A 260 -21.83 8.47 19.17
CA ASP A 260 -21.37 8.73 20.55
C ASP A 260 -20.07 7.99 20.89
N LEU A 261 -19.05 8.13 20.00
CA LEU A 261 -17.84 7.31 20.05
C LEU A 261 -17.08 7.43 21.38
N LYS A 262 -17.23 8.55 22.09
CA LYS A 262 -16.65 8.77 23.43
C LYS A 262 -17.17 7.82 24.51
N ARG A 263 -18.33 7.18 24.31
CA ARG A 263 -18.93 6.23 25.26
C ARG A 263 -18.74 4.76 24.85
N VAL A 264 -18.11 4.50 23.71
CA VAL A 264 -17.90 3.15 23.18
C VAL A 264 -16.74 2.47 23.91
N SER A 265 -16.93 1.19 24.24
CA SER A 265 -15.86 0.28 24.64
C SER A 265 -15.41 -0.48 23.40
N PHE A 266 -14.18 -0.25 22.95
CA PHE A 266 -13.60 -0.86 21.75
C PHE A 266 -12.91 -2.18 22.09
N SER A 267 -12.98 -3.14 21.17
CA SER A 267 -12.24 -4.39 21.24
C SER A 267 -10.92 -4.31 20.46
N LYS A 268 -10.87 -3.47 19.43
CA LYS A 268 -9.73 -3.30 18.52
C LYS A 268 -8.94 -2.03 18.81
N GLY A 269 -7.62 -2.17 18.92
CA GLY A 269 -6.71 -1.06 19.21
C GLY A 269 -6.71 0.05 18.15
N GLU A 270 -6.90 -0.27 16.86
CA GLU A 270 -6.90 0.76 15.80
C GLU A 270 -8.12 1.69 15.89
N ALA A 271 -9.32 1.16 16.09
CA ALA A 271 -10.54 1.93 16.28
C ALA A 271 -10.46 2.83 17.52
N PHE A 272 -9.94 2.30 18.63
CA PHE A 272 -9.65 3.06 19.85
C PHE A 272 -8.69 4.24 19.58
N ARG A 273 -7.54 3.98 18.93
CA ARG A 273 -6.54 5.02 18.65
C ARG A 273 -7.07 6.09 17.70
N ASN A 274 -7.83 5.71 16.68
CA ASN A 274 -8.44 6.66 15.75
C ASN A 274 -9.48 7.52 16.43
N THR A 275 -10.30 6.94 17.32
CA THR A 275 -11.28 7.68 18.15
C THR A 275 -10.59 8.65 19.10
N ALA A 276 -9.54 8.22 19.81
CA ALA A 276 -8.77 9.11 20.70
C ALA A 276 -8.18 10.31 19.93
N ARG A 277 -7.61 10.07 18.74
CA ARG A 277 -7.10 11.15 17.87
C ARG A 277 -8.20 12.07 17.33
N ALA A 278 -9.42 11.59 17.15
CA ALA A 278 -10.53 12.46 16.77
C ALA A 278 -10.98 13.31 17.97
N LEU A 279 -11.12 12.68 19.15
CA LEU A 279 -11.54 13.34 20.38
C LEU A 279 -10.56 14.43 20.82
N ILE A 280 -9.25 14.24 20.65
CA ILE A 280 -8.27 15.27 21.03
C ILE A 280 -8.44 16.59 20.27
N THR A 281 -9.04 16.54 19.08
CA THR A 281 -9.32 17.74 18.27
C THR A 281 -10.73 18.29 18.49
N LEU A 282 -11.68 17.46 18.93
CA LEU A 282 -13.11 17.80 18.97
C LEU A 282 -13.65 18.02 20.38
N GLU A 283 -13.32 17.13 21.31
CA GLU A 283 -13.77 17.12 22.70
C GLU A 283 -12.65 16.57 23.61
N PRO A 284 -11.50 17.27 23.74
CA PRO A 284 -10.34 16.75 24.47
C PRO A 284 -10.64 16.46 25.94
N GLU A 285 -11.60 17.17 26.54
CA GLU A 285 -12.10 16.97 27.89
C GLU A 285 -12.70 15.58 28.15
N ALA A 286 -13.18 14.91 27.11
CA ALA A 286 -13.76 13.57 27.21
C ALA A 286 -12.69 12.45 27.27
N LEU A 287 -11.43 12.76 26.93
CA LEU A 287 -10.38 11.76 26.78
C LEU A 287 -10.10 10.94 28.06
N PRO A 288 -10.02 11.51 29.29
CA PRO A 288 -9.77 10.70 30.48
C PRO A 288 -10.82 9.61 30.71
N ASN A 289 -12.11 9.98 30.61
CA ASN A 289 -13.21 9.03 30.75
C ASN A 289 -13.22 7.99 29.63
N PHE A 290 -12.89 8.41 28.41
CA PHE A 290 -12.77 7.51 27.27
C PHE A 290 -11.65 6.48 27.46
N PHE A 291 -10.48 6.91 27.94
CA PHE A 291 -9.33 6.03 28.24
C PHE A 291 -9.63 5.09 29.40
N LYS A 292 -10.28 5.57 30.46
CA LYS A 292 -10.71 4.73 31.59
C LYS A 292 -11.67 3.62 31.16
N ARG A 293 -12.61 3.93 30.26
CA ARG A 293 -13.51 2.92 29.67
C ARG A 293 -12.77 1.88 28.83
N ASN A 294 -11.68 2.29 28.17
CA ASN A 294 -10.86 1.45 27.31
C ASN A 294 -9.50 1.09 27.95
N ALA A 295 -9.48 0.91 29.27
CA ALA A 295 -8.24 0.81 30.05
C ALA A 295 -7.28 -0.28 29.56
N ASN A 296 -7.79 -1.44 29.15
CA ASN A 296 -6.96 -2.54 28.64
C ASN A 296 -6.21 -2.16 27.34
N LEU A 297 -6.87 -1.44 26.43
CA LEU A 297 -6.25 -0.94 25.20
C LEU A 297 -5.26 0.19 25.49
N ALA A 298 -5.58 1.07 26.44
CA ALA A 298 -4.69 2.14 26.86
C ALA A 298 -3.40 1.61 27.54
N ARG A 299 -3.52 0.58 28.38
CA ARG A 299 -2.39 -0.10 29.06
C ARG A 299 -1.48 -0.84 28.10
N SER A 300 -2.06 -1.53 27.13
CA SER A 300 -1.30 -2.26 26.10
C SER A 300 -0.64 -1.35 25.06
N ASN A 301 -0.91 -0.04 25.07
CA ASN A 301 -0.32 0.95 24.16
C ASN A 301 0.24 2.16 24.93
N PRO A 302 1.23 1.98 25.84
CA PRO A 302 1.69 3.02 26.76
C PRO A 302 2.30 4.23 26.04
N ASP A 303 3.03 4.03 24.94
CA ASP A 303 3.60 5.12 24.13
C ASP A 303 2.50 5.98 23.48
N PHE A 304 1.41 5.36 23.03
CA PHE A 304 0.28 6.08 22.45
C PHE A 304 -0.45 6.90 23.53
N THR A 305 -0.70 6.29 24.69
CA THR A 305 -1.30 6.94 25.86
C THR A 305 -0.47 8.16 26.29
N ALA A 306 0.85 8.02 26.36
CA ALA A 306 1.75 9.14 26.67
C ALA A 306 1.72 10.25 25.61
N ALA A 307 1.64 9.90 24.31
CA ALA A 307 1.53 10.89 23.24
C ALA A 307 0.23 11.69 23.33
N ILE A 308 -0.89 11.05 23.66
CA ILE A 308 -2.18 11.72 23.88
C ILE A 308 -2.13 12.64 25.11
N SER A 309 -1.49 12.20 26.20
CA SER A 309 -1.27 13.04 27.39
C SER A 309 -0.46 14.31 27.06
N ARG A 310 0.62 14.19 26.29
CA ARG A 310 1.42 15.36 25.85
C ARG A 310 0.59 16.34 25.05
N GLU A 311 -0.22 15.84 24.13
CA GLU A 311 -1.04 16.69 23.28
C GLU A 311 -2.13 17.41 24.09
N LEU A 312 -2.68 16.80 25.14
CA LEU A 312 -3.53 17.50 26.12
C LEU A 312 -2.76 18.60 26.86
N THR A 313 -1.52 18.35 27.30
CA THR A 313 -0.66 19.36 27.92
C THR A 313 -0.40 20.54 26.98
N ASN A 314 -0.13 20.29 25.70
CA ASN A 314 0.07 21.33 24.69
C ASN A 314 -1.18 22.20 24.47
N GLN A 315 -2.37 21.65 24.76
CA GLN A 315 -3.65 22.36 24.72
C GLN A 315 -4.01 23.02 26.07
N ASN A 316 -3.06 23.15 27.01
CA ASN A 316 -3.26 23.67 28.38
C ASN A 316 -4.21 22.83 29.25
N LEU A 317 -4.40 21.55 28.94
CA LEU A 317 -5.24 20.61 29.70
C LEU A 317 -4.39 19.68 30.57
N SER A 318 -3.39 20.23 31.24
CA SER A 318 -2.42 19.52 32.09
C SER A 318 -3.05 18.61 33.15
N GLY A 319 -4.12 19.05 33.82
CA GLY A 319 -4.83 18.23 34.82
C GLY A 319 -5.47 16.98 34.20
N LYS A 320 -6.05 17.10 33.00
CA LYS A 320 -6.63 15.98 32.26
C LYS A 320 -5.56 15.05 31.71
N ALA A 321 -4.45 15.64 31.23
CA ALA A 321 -3.27 14.90 30.80
C ALA A 321 -2.72 14.00 31.91
N LEU A 322 -2.67 14.50 33.14
CA LEU A 322 -2.23 13.73 34.31
C LEU A 322 -3.23 12.62 34.68
N ASN A 323 -4.53 12.91 34.71
CA ASN A 323 -5.56 11.90 35.00
C ASN A 323 -5.46 10.71 34.04
N LEU A 324 -5.22 11.00 32.75
CA LEU A 324 -5.05 9.97 31.73
C LEU A 324 -3.84 9.06 31.99
N LEU A 325 -2.75 9.59 32.56
CA LEU A 325 -1.57 8.79 32.91
C LEU A 325 -1.77 8.00 34.21
N ASN A 326 -2.40 8.60 35.22
CA ASN A 326 -2.62 7.98 36.52
C ASN A 326 -3.63 6.82 36.46
N ASP A 327 -4.73 6.97 35.72
CA ASP A 327 -5.80 5.96 35.65
C ASP A 327 -5.38 4.70 34.87
N VAL A 328 -4.41 4.85 33.96
CA VAL A 328 -3.99 3.77 33.05
C VAL A 328 -2.79 3.01 33.60
N SER A 329 -1.95 3.61 34.47
CA SER A 329 -0.68 3.04 34.96
C SER A 329 0.17 2.38 33.87
N PRO A 330 0.48 3.07 32.75
CA PRO A 330 1.43 2.55 31.79
C PRO A 330 2.78 2.34 32.48
N GLU A 331 3.41 1.17 32.31
CA GLU A 331 4.70 0.86 32.92
C GLU A 331 5.68 2.03 32.74
N LYS A 332 6.27 2.51 33.85
CA LYS A 332 7.09 3.72 33.95
C LYS A 332 8.28 3.68 32.98
N THR A 333 8.06 4.08 31.73
CA THR A 333 9.12 4.15 30.71
C THR A 333 9.83 5.51 30.83
N LYS A 334 11.14 5.59 30.56
CA LYS A 334 11.95 6.82 30.72
C LYS A 334 11.36 8.09 30.05
N ARG A 335 10.53 7.94 29.01
CA ARG A 335 9.83 9.04 28.31
C ARG A 335 8.70 9.70 29.12
N PHE A 336 8.20 9.05 30.18
CA PHE A 336 7.22 9.61 31.10
C PHE A 336 7.78 10.81 31.88
N PHE A 337 9.08 10.79 32.19
CA PHE A 337 9.75 11.84 32.97
C PHE A 337 9.86 13.19 32.25
N THR A 338 9.89 13.19 30.91
CA THR A 338 9.87 14.44 30.11
C THR A 338 8.50 15.13 30.13
N VAL A 339 7.40 14.37 30.22
CA VAL A 339 6.05 14.95 30.29
C VAL A 339 5.80 15.54 31.68
N THR A 340 6.30 14.87 32.71
CA THR A 340 6.20 15.37 34.08
C THR A 340 7.03 16.63 34.30
N GLN A 341 8.19 16.84 33.66
CA GLN A 341 8.97 18.08 33.85
C GLN A 341 8.24 19.35 33.38
N GLU A 342 7.48 19.32 32.28
CA GLU A 342 6.62 20.45 31.87
C GLU A 342 5.39 20.60 32.79
N LEU A 343 4.77 19.48 33.20
CA LEU A 343 3.66 19.47 34.18
C LEU A 343 4.08 19.95 35.58
N ILE A 344 5.36 19.77 35.95
CA ILE A 344 5.96 20.24 37.21
C ILE A 344 6.25 21.75 37.16
N ARG A 345 6.47 22.32 35.96
CA ARG A 345 6.67 23.77 35.79
C ARG A 345 5.38 24.57 36.00
N ASN A 346 4.22 23.99 35.71
CA ASN A 346 2.90 24.54 36.07
C ASN A 346 2.58 24.13 37.52
N ARG A 347 2.65 25.11 38.44
CA ARG A 347 2.72 25.00 39.91
C ARG A 347 1.55 24.32 40.67
N GLU A 348 0.80 23.39 40.08
CA GLU A 348 -0.36 22.77 40.76
C GLU A 348 -0.28 21.25 40.95
N THR A 349 0.80 20.59 40.50
CA THR A 349 0.82 19.12 40.49
C THR A 349 1.67 18.52 41.62
N ARG A 350 1.06 18.22 42.78
CA ARG A 350 1.64 17.29 43.76
C ARG A 350 1.54 15.86 43.23
N ILE A 351 2.64 15.30 42.74
CA ILE A 351 2.75 13.86 42.46
C ILE A 351 3.37 13.20 43.69
N TYR A 352 2.67 12.20 44.24
CA TYR A 352 3.21 11.29 45.25
C TYR A 352 4.32 10.45 44.60
N ILE A 353 5.57 10.81 44.89
CA ILE A 353 6.70 9.92 44.71
C ILE A 353 6.62 8.93 45.87
N SER A 354 6.10 7.73 45.65
CA SER A 354 6.42 6.62 46.56
C SER A 354 7.89 6.29 46.35
N GLU A 355 8.67 6.46 47.40
CA GLU A 355 10.11 6.24 47.47
C GLU A 355 10.49 4.82 46.99
N ILE A 356 11.74 4.73 46.51
CA ILE A 356 12.38 3.56 45.87
C ILE A 356 12.44 2.36 46.80
#